data_AF-A0A936U4H9-F1
#
_entry.id   AF-A0A936U4H9-F1
#
_cell.length_a   1.000
_cell.length_b   1.000
_cell.length_c   1.000
_cell.angle_alpha   90.00
_cell.angle_beta   90.00
_cell.angle_gamma   90.00
#
_symmetry.space_group_name_H-M   'P 1'
#
loop_
_entity.id
_entity.type
_entity.pdbx_description
1 polymer ?
#
loop_
_entity_poly.entity_id
_entity_poly.type
_entity_poly.pdbx_seq_one_letter_code
_entity_poly.pdbx_strand_id
1 'polypeptide(L)'
;MTRYVLTLAPLLSSVALISTLTACEPATPCDEYVDYICDCHSDDARPGYDCETLRVTYENADPELQDACVVALDEQQTEDAEDGYACAAGDTGL
;
A
#
# COMPACT_ATOMS: atom_id res chain seq x y z
N MET A 1 -31.24 40.07 -41.74
CA MET A 1 -30.85 39.11 -42.78
C MET A 1 -29.73 38.25 -42.21
N THR A 2 -30.09 37.04 -41.80
CA THR A 2 -29.25 36.08 -41.08
C THR A 2 -28.44 35.25 -42.07
N ARG A 3 -27.12 35.14 -41.88
CA ARG A 3 -26.28 34.17 -42.61
C ARG A 3 -25.62 33.25 -41.58
N TYR A 4 -26.28 32.10 -41.37
CA TYR A 4 -25.73 30.94 -40.70
C TYR A 4 -24.71 30.27 -41.62
N VAL A 5 -23.48 30.10 -41.14
CA VAL A 5 -22.56 29.08 -41.65
C VAL A 5 -22.07 28.32 -40.41
N LEU A 6 -22.93 27.42 -39.93
CA LEU A 6 -22.62 26.45 -38.89
C LEU A 6 -22.00 25.25 -39.61
N THR A 7 -20.67 25.22 -39.70
CA THR A 7 -19.95 24.03 -40.19
C THR A 7 -19.88 22.99 -39.08
N LEU A 8 -20.60 21.91 -39.32
CA LEU A 8 -20.65 20.62 -38.65
C LEU A 8 -19.25 20.05 -38.31
N ALA A 9 -19.07 19.60 -37.07
CA ALA A 9 -18.44 18.31 -36.73
C ALA A 9 -18.65 17.98 -35.24
N PRO A 10 -19.60 17.11 -34.86
CA PRO A 10 -19.64 16.52 -33.54
C PRO A 10 -18.66 15.34 -33.50
N LEU A 11 -17.50 15.52 -32.87
CA LEU A 11 -16.66 14.39 -32.50
C LEU A 11 -17.25 13.76 -31.23
N LEU A 12 -18.12 12.78 -31.44
CA LEU A 12 -18.28 11.66 -30.53
C LEU A 12 -16.92 10.98 -30.37
N SER A 13 -16.34 10.98 -29.17
CA SER A 13 -15.45 9.89 -28.77
C SER A 13 -15.32 9.80 -27.25
N SER A 14 -15.87 8.69 -26.76
CA SER A 14 -15.29 7.87 -25.68
C SER A 14 -15.42 8.37 -24.24
N VAL A 15 -16.40 7.76 -23.56
CA VAL A 15 -16.36 7.36 -22.16
C VAL A 15 -14.94 6.96 -21.72
N ALA A 16 -14.41 7.64 -20.72
CA ALA A 16 -13.18 7.33 -19.98
C ALA A 16 -13.28 8.11 -18.65
N LEU A 17 -13.15 7.57 -17.44
CA LEU A 17 -12.83 6.24 -16.97
C LEU A 17 -13.54 6.12 -15.60
N ILE A 18 -14.28 5.02 -15.39
CA ILE A 18 -14.54 4.52 -14.04
C ILE A 18 -13.24 3.86 -13.60
N SER A 19 -12.60 4.37 -12.55
CA SER A 19 -11.48 3.78 -11.80
C SER A 19 -10.95 4.87 -10.86
N THR A 20 -10.95 4.78 -9.54
CA THR A 20 -11.09 3.66 -8.62
C THR A 20 -11.54 4.25 -7.29
N LEU A 21 -12.59 3.69 -6.68
CA LEU A 21 -12.69 3.71 -5.22
C LEU A 21 -11.44 2.97 -4.74
N THR A 22 -10.38 3.69 -4.40
CA THR A 22 -9.35 3.12 -3.53
C THR A 22 -10.07 2.88 -2.22
N ALA A 23 -10.42 1.63 -1.97
CA ALA A 23 -10.80 1.18 -0.65
C ALA A 23 -9.60 1.49 0.26
N CYS A 24 -9.64 2.65 0.90
CA CYS A 24 -8.83 2.90 2.09
C CYS A 24 -9.55 2.14 3.20
N GLU A 25 -9.46 0.81 3.18
CA GLU A 25 -9.73 0.05 4.39
C GLU A 25 -8.66 0.45 5.40
N PRO A 26 -9.03 0.64 6.68
CA PRO A 26 -8.04 0.91 7.71
C PRO A 26 -7.02 -0.23 7.70
N ALA A 27 -5.74 0.12 7.61
CA ALA A 27 -4.66 -0.87 7.63
C ALA A 27 -4.84 -1.77 8.86
N THR A 28 -4.79 -3.08 8.64
CA THR A 28 -4.84 -4.07 9.71
C THR A 28 -3.44 -4.24 10.31
N PRO A 29 -3.31 -4.78 11.53
CA PRO A 29 -2.01 -5.09 12.12
C PRO A 29 -1.07 -5.88 11.20
N CYS A 30 -1.61 -6.84 10.44
CA CYS A 30 -0.81 -7.58 9.48
C CYS A 30 -0.42 -6.75 8.24
N ASP A 31 -1.26 -5.81 7.81
CA ASP A 31 -0.88 -4.87 6.74
C ASP A 31 0.28 -3.98 7.20
N GLU A 32 0.21 -3.44 8.41
CA GLU A 32 1.28 -2.64 9.00
C GLU A 32 2.59 -3.44 9.15
N TYR A 33 2.49 -4.71 9.55
CA TYR A 33 3.65 -5.60 9.61
C TYR A 33 4.27 -5.83 8.23
N VAL A 34 3.46 -6.20 7.23
CA VAL A 34 3.94 -6.48 5.88
C VAL A 34 4.52 -5.22 5.24
N ASP A 35 3.87 -4.07 5.41
CA ASP A 35 4.37 -2.79 4.89
C ASP A 35 5.69 -2.41 5.56
N TYR A 36 5.82 -2.58 6.89
CA TYR A 36 7.09 -2.36 7.56
C TYR A 36 8.20 -3.25 7.00
N ILE A 37 7.97 -4.57 6.91
CA ILE A 37 8.96 -5.50 6.35
C ILE A 37 9.30 -5.15 4.91
N CYS A 38 8.31 -4.78 4.10
CA CYS A 38 8.52 -4.53 2.70
C CYS A 38 9.14 -3.18 2.38
N ASP A 39 8.84 -2.13 3.15
CA ASP A 39 9.44 -0.83 2.94
C ASP A 39 10.83 -0.76 3.57
N CYS A 40 11.05 -1.50 4.66
CA CYS A 40 12.28 -1.44 5.45
C CYS A 40 13.28 -2.55 5.12
N HIS A 41 12.84 -3.73 4.71
CA HIS A 41 13.71 -4.92 4.62
C HIS A 41 13.73 -5.61 3.25
N SER A 42 12.98 -5.11 2.25
CA SER A 42 12.96 -5.72 0.91
C SER A 42 14.19 -5.40 0.06
N ASP A 43 14.76 -4.20 0.22
CA ASP A 43 15.83 -3.70 -0.64
C ASP A 43 17.20 -3.82 0.05
N ASP A 44 18.01 -4.74 -0.47
CA ASP A 44 19.47 -4.86 -0.35
C ASP A 44 20.14 -5.02 1.05
N ALA A 45 19.43 -4.87 2.17
CA ALA A 45 20.04 -4.96 3.51
C ALA A 45 19.94 -6.35 4.18
N ARG A 46 18.86 -7.12 3.96
CA ARG A 46 18.70 -8.49 4.47
C ARG A 46 17.95 -9.38 3.48
N PRO A 47 18.63 -10.30 2.76
CA PRO A 47 17.94 -11.26 1.90
C PRO A 47 17.06 -12.19 2.77
N GLY A 48 15.77 -12.26 2.50
CA GLY A 48 14.88 -13.16 3.24
C GLY A 48 13.39 -12.86 3.12
N TYR A 49 13.02 -11.63 2.77
CA TYR A 49 11.60 -11.24 2.70
C TYR A 49 11.11 -11.19 1.26
N ASP A 50 10.17 -12.08 0.92
CA ASP A 50 9.41 -12.05 -0.33
C ASP A 50 8.09 -11.33 -0.09
N CYS A 51 8.07 -10.05 -0.42
CA CYS A 51 6.94 -9.17 -0.21
C CYS A 51 5.66 -9.58 -0.94
N GLU A 52 5.78 -10.25 -2.08
CA GLU A 52 4.60 -10.72 -2.80
C GLU A 52 3.96 -11.89 -2.04
N THR A 53 4.79 -12.83 -1.56
CA THR A 53 4.32 -13.92 -0.69
C THR A 53 3.74 -13.41 0.62
N LEU A 54 4.38 -12.42 1.27
CA LEU A 54 3.89 -11.84 2.53
C LEU A 54 2.52 -11.19 2.35
N ARG A 55 2.35 -10.32 1.34
CA ARG A 55 1.06 -9.67 1.07
C ARG A 55 -0.06 -10.69 0.89
N VAL A 56 0.17 -11.76 0.11
CA VAL A 56 -0.82 -12.82 -0.10
C VAL A 56 -1.10 -13.62 1.17
N THR A 57 -0.08 -13.84 2.01
CA THR A 57 -0.21 -14.62 3.26
C THR A 57 -1.09 -13.90 4.28
N TYR A 58 -1.05 -12.56 4.27
CA TYR A 58 -1.68 -11.73 5.30
C TYR A 58 -2.93 -10.95 4.84
N GLU A 59 -3.25 -10.92 3.53
CA GLU A 59 -4.38 -10.18 2.91
C GLU A 59 -5.75 -10.41 3.57
N ASN A 60 -5.94 -11.54 4.25
CA ASN A 60 -7.17 -11.87 4.97
C ASN A 60 -6.88 -12.58 6.30
N ALA A 61 -5.84 -12.14 7.01
CA ALA A 61 -5.44 -12.71 8.28
C ALA A 61 -6.61 -12.74 9.28
N ASP A 62 -6.85 -13.92 9.87
CA ASP A 62 -7.85 -14.11 10.91
C ASP A 62 -7.46 -13.37 12.21
N PRO A 63 -8.38 -13.20 13.18
CA PRO A 63 -8.09 -12.41 14.38
C PRO A 63 -6.88 -12.89 15.19
N GLU A 64 -6.60 -14.19 15.22
CA GLU A 64 -5.43 -14.73 15.94
C GLU A 64 -4.14 -14.35 15.22
N LEU A 65 -4.15 -14.41 13.89
CA LEU A 65 -3.02 -13.97 13.08
C LEU A 65 -2.82 -12.45 13.14
N GLN A 66 -3.90 -11.67 13.23
CA GLN A 66 -3.83 -10.21 13.42
C GLN A 66 -3.15 -9.85 14.76
N ASP A 67 -3.49 -10.52 15.85
CA ASP A 67 -2.82 -10.33 17.15
C ASP A 67 -1.34 -10.72 17.08
N ALA A 68 -1.02 -11.80 16.36
CA ALA A 68 0.36 -12.23 16.15
C ALA A 68 1.18 -11.22 15.35
N CYS A 69 0.60 -10.55 14.35
CA CYS A 69 1.25 -9.51 13.58
C CYS A 69 1.62 -8.28 14.42
N VAL A 70 0.79 -7.91 15.41
CA VAL A 70 1.14 -6.82 16.36
C VAL A 70 2.42 -7.16 17.11
N VAL A 71 2.51 -8.38 17.65
CA VAL A 71 3.69 -8.82 18.41
C VAL A 71 4.91 -8.90 17.50
N ALA A 72 4.75 -9.50 16.31
CA ALA A 72 5.85 -9.64 15.36
C ALA A 72 6.40 -8.28 14.89
N LEU A 73 5.53 -7.28 14.71
CA LEU A 73 5.95 -5.92 14.35
C LEU A 73 6.71 -5.24 15.50
N ASP A 74 6.23 -5.35 16.73
CA ASP A 74 6.90 -4.79 17.92
C ASP A 74 8.29 -5.43 18.15
N GLU A 75 8.38 -6.75 18.00
CA GLU A 75 9.63 -7.50 18.08
C GLU A 75 10.60 -7.04 16.98
N GLN A 76 10.14 -6.98 15.72
CA GLN A 76 10.98 -6.55 14.60
C GLN A 76 11.51 -5.11 14.78
N GLN A 77 10.64 -4.18 15.20
CA GLN A 77 11.04 -2.78 15.43
C GLN A 77 12.03 -2.66 16.60
N THR A 78 11.86 -3.47 17.64
CA THR A 78 12.79 -3.54 18.77
C THR A 78 14.15 -4.08 18.33
N GLU A 79 14.17 -5.20 17.60
CA GLU A 79 15.40 -5.78 17.06
C GLU A 79 16.14 -4.79 16.15
N ASP A 80 15.41 -4.12 15.26
CA ASP A 80 15.97 -3.11 14.37
C ASP A 80 16.54 -1.92 15.16
N ALA A 81 15.84 -1.44 16.20
CA ALA A 81 16.34 -0.39 17.06
C ALA A 81 17.61 -0.80 17.83
N GLU A 82 17.68 -2.04 18.31
CA GLU A 82 18.85 -2.60 18.99
C GLU A 82 20.04 -2.80 18.04
N ASP A 83 19.79 -3.21 16.81
CA ASP A 83 20.78 -3.33 15.73
C ASP A 83 21.23 -1.97 15.18
N GLY A 84 20.60 -0.87 15.62
CA GLY A 84 20.85 0.48 15.10
C GLY A 84 20.31 0.69 13.69
N TYR A 85 19.40 -0.17 13.24
CA TYR A 85 18.66 -0.06 12.00
C TYR A 85 17.48 0.88 12.19
N ALA A 86 17.66 2.14 11.80
CA ALA A 86 16.55 3.08 11.75
C ALA A 86 15.81 2.88 10.42
N CYS A 87 14.76 2.06 10.43
CA CYS A 87 13.79 2.18 9.35
C CYS A 87 13.08 3.52 9.49
N ALA A 88 13.16 4.34 8.45
CA ALA A 88 12.22 5.44 8.27
C ALA A 88 10.87 4.83 7.92
N ALA A 89 10.21 4.18 8.88
CA ALA A 89 8.76 3.99 8.81
C ALA A 89 8.22 5.38 8.50
N GLY A 90 7.67 5.54 7.29
CA GLY A 90 7.45 6.83 6.68
C GLY A 90 6.89 7.78 7.72
N ASP A 91 7.54 8.94 7.87
CA ASP A 91 7.02 10.11 8.57
C ASP A 91 5.51 10.18 8.34
N THR A 92 4.73 9.61 9.27
CA THR A 92 3.30 9.80 9.32
C THR A 92 3.16 11.18 9.90
N GLY A 93 3.45 12.19 9.08
CA GLY A 93 3.42 13.60 9.44
C GLY A 93 2.04 13.97 9.97
N LEU A 94 1.83 13.72 11.25
CA LEU A 94 0.64 14.01 12.03
C LEU A 94 1.04 14.61 13.38
#